data_AF-C6HY08-F1
#
_entry.id   AF-C6HY08-F1
#
_cell.length_a   1.000
_cell.length_b   1.000
_cell.length_c   1.000
_cell.angle_alpha   90.00
_cell.angle_beta   90.00
_cell.angle_gamma   90.00
#
_symmetry.space_group_name_H-M   'P 1'
#
loop_
_entity.id
_entity.type
_entity.pdbx_description
1 polymer ?
#
loop_
_entity_poly.entity_id
_entity_poly.type
_entity_poly.pdbx_seq_one_letter_code
_entity_poly.pdbx_strand_id
1 'polypeptide(L)'
;MTRLLLLVMLVLAVALVKLAEWNDQKVSFQILPHQVLLLPQITLIVLAFSLGAALVFLIHGLSDLLGWVKNLRESRDEKRAERAQALWKRTWTEINRSHMPQALSVLERLVALFPDHREALLLLGDLKRSSGDYVGAIRIHRRARVFDEEDVRLILALATDYECAERVEDALVLFREYFKKEGRNREVLEEFRRLLMREDRWEEALSVQTALARSFEKGERRDREVALLVGLRFEVGSLLHRQGNTEGARRAFRGALKIDPAFTPARLGLAEAQIAEGREKEGIENLQEGWTRTSETLYLVRLEEFYLEKGNPDAILSLYSKALDRHPANPSLSFHKARVYNRLGMEDESLSLLESLEGEAAWGGEYYRLMGEIYEKRHQMDLALECFRRILSLELPFDLPYGCRNCRTFFPEWSGRCPSCHQWNTIFRTDGQVLPGSGAPPVVDPATALSHRTAYQEYFSGPGLT
;
A
#
# COMPACT_ATOMS: atom_id res chain seq x y z
N MET A 1 -22.07 -60.08 -2.30
CA MET A 1 -21.66 -60.84 -1.10
C MET A 1 -22.85 -61.41 -0.32
N THR A 2 -23.95 -60.67 -0.13
CA THR A 2 -25.15 -61.13 0.60
C THR A 2 -25.73 -62.47 0.12
N ARG A 3 -25.80 -62.73 -1.20
CA ARG A 3 -26.27 -64.02 -1.75
C ARG A 3 -25.38 -65.21 -1.40
N LEU A 4 -24.06 -65.03 -1.35
CA LEU A 4 -23.09 -66.07 -0.97
C LEU A 4 -23.18 -66.34 0.54
N LEU A 5 -23.32 -65.28 1.34
CA LEU A 5 -23.46 -65.40 2.79
C LEU A 5 -24.77 -66.10 3.18
N LEU A 6 -25.89 -65.80 2.52
CA LEU A 6 -27.16 -66.50 2.68
C LEU A 6 -27.04 -68.00 2.32
N LEU A 7 -26.34 -68.32 1.23
CA LEU A 7 -26.09 -69.69 0.81
C LEU A 7 -25.24 -70.47 1.84
N VAL A 8 -24.17 -69.86 2.35
CA VAL A 8 -23.32 -70.46 3.39
C VAL A 8 -24.10 -70.68 4.69
N MET A 9 -24.92 -69.71 5.11
CA MET A 9 -25.76 -69.82 6.30
C MET A 9 -26.84 -70.90 6.15
N LEU A 10 -27.42 -71.06 4.95
CA LEU A 10 -28.38 -72.12 4.65
C LEU A 10 -27.72 -73.50 4.72
N VAL A 11 -26.52 -73.65 4.13
CA VAL A 11 -25.76 -74.92 4.19
C VAL A 11 -25.40 -75.28 5.63
N LEU A 12 -24.94 -74.30 6.42
CA LEU A 12 -24.63 -74.50 7.85
C LEU A 12 -25.87 -74.84 8.67
N ALA A 13 -27.03 -74.21 8.39
CA ALA A 13 -28.29 -74.54 9.05
C ALA A 13 -28.73 -75.98 8.77
N VAL A 14 -28.64 -76.43 7.51
CA VAL A 14 -28.94 -77.82 7.13
C VAL A 14 -27.99 -78.81 7.82
N ALA A 15 -26.69 -78.48 7.89
CA ALA A 15 -25.72 -79.30 8.59
C ALA A 15 -26.01 -79.39 10.10
N LEU A 16 -26.42 -78.29 10.74
CA LEU A 16 -26.79 -78.24 12.16
C LEU A 16 -28.04 -79.08 12.47
N VAL A 17 -29.05 -79.09 11.59
CA VAL A 17 -30.23 -79.96 11.73
C VAL A 17 -29.83 -81.43 11.63
N LYS A 18 -28.93 -81.78 10.71
CA LYS A 18 -28.42 -83.16 10.59
C LYS A 18 -27.64 -83.60 11.84
N LEU A 19 -26.81 -82.71 12.37
CA LEU A 19 -26.05 -82.93 13.60
C LEU A 19 -26.98 -83.04 14.82
N ALA A 20 -28.15 -82.38 14.77
CA ALA A 20 -29.18 -82.47 15.79
C ALA A 20 -29.79 -83.87 15.92
N GLU A 21 -29.98 -84.56 14.80
CA GLU A 21 -30.50 -85.93 14.76
C GLU A 21 -29.51 -86.96 15.36
N TRP A 22 -28.22 -86.64 15.39
CA TRP A 22 -27.16 -87.58 15.75
C TRP A 22 -26.60 -87.41 17.17
N ASN A 23 -26.98 -86.37 17.93
CA ASN A 23 -26.35 -86.06 19.21
C ASN A 23 -27.36 -85.87 20.37
N ASP A 24 -27.64 -86.92 21.15
CA ASP A 24 -28.61 -86.86 22.27
C ASP A 24 -27.98 -86.44 23.63
N GLN A 25 -26.78 -85.84 23.62
CA GLN A 25 -26.12 -85.42 24.87
C GLN A 25 -26.76 -84.18 25.50
N LYS A 26 -27.07 -84.26 26.79
CA LYS A 26 -27.69 -83.20 27.60
C LYS A 26 -26.69 -82.57 28.56
N VAL A 27 -26.72 -81.24 28.66
CA VAL A 27 -25.89 -80.44 29.56
C VAL A 27 -26.78 -79.88 30.66
N SER A 28 -26.36 -80.03 31.92
CA SER A 28 -27.06 -79.47 33.08
C SER A 28 -26.54 -78.07 33.42
N PHE A 29 -27.45 -77.11 33.52
CA PHE A 29 -27.16 -75.75 34.00
C PHE A 29 -27.86 -75.53 35.34
N GLN A 30 -27.11 -75.21 36.38
CA GLN A 30 -27.66 -74.86 37.68
C GLN A 30 -27.88 -73.35 37.74
N ILE A 31 -29.14 -72.92 37.56
CA ILE A 31 -29.50 -71.49 37.45
C ILE A 31 -29.75 -70.88 38.84
N LEU A 32 -30.32 -71.67 39.74
CA LEU A 32 -30.53 -71.37 41.17
C LEU A 32 -30.16 -72.60 42.00
N PRO A 33 -29.95 -72.47 43.33
CA PRO A 33 -29.58 -73.59 44.19
C PRO A 33 -30.49 -74.82 44.08
N HIS A 34 -31.75 -74.66 43.66
CA HIS A 34 -32.75 -75.73 43.51
C HIS A 34 -33.37 -75.85 42.09
N GLN A 35 -32.76 -75.23 41.07
CA GLN A 35 -33.24 -75.35 39.69
C GLN A 35 -32.11 -75.75 38.74
N VAL A 36 -32.20 -76.98 38.24
CA VAL A 36 -31.28 -77.52 37.22
C VAL A 36 -32.04 -77.61 35.89
N LEU A 37 -31.58 -76.85 34.91
CA LEU A 37 -32.11 -76.88 33.56
C LEU A 37 -31.26 -77.85 32.73
N LEU A 38 -31.89 -78.88 32.16
CA LEU A 38 -31.25 -79.83 31.26
C LEU A 38 -31.52 -79.42 29.81
N LEU A 39 -30.50 -78.92 29.12
CA LEU A 39 -30.59 -78.54 27.72
C LEU A 39 -29.78 -79.50 26.85
N PRO A 40 -30.32 -80.00 25.72
CA PRO A 40 -29.52 -80.73 24.74
C PRO A 40 -28.38 -79.86 24.21
N GLN A 41 -27.17 -80.39 24.08
CA GLN A 41 -25.99 -79.62 23.63
C GLN A 41 -26.22 -78.94 22.27
N ILE A 42 -26.99 -79.56 21.38
CA ILE A 42 -27.39 -79.00 20.09
C ILE A 42 -28.13 -77.65 20.25
N THR A 43 -29.00 -77.53 21.25
CA THR A 43 -29.77 -76.28 21.45
C THR A 43 -28.85 -75.09 21.75
N LEU A 44 -27.74 -75.32 22.46
CA LEU A 44 -26.73 -74.30 22.71
C LEU A 44 -25.97 -73.93 21.44
N ILE A 45 -25.62 -74.92 20.60
CA ILE A 45 -24.91 -74.69 19.33
C ILE A 45 -25.80 -73.92 18.35
N VAL A 46 -27.08 -74.28 18.24
CA VAL A 46 -28.06 -73.58 17.40
C VAL A 46 -28.31 -72.16 17.91
N LEU A 47 -28.38 -71.97 19.24
CA LEU A 47 -28.55 -70.65 19.83
C LEU A 47 -27.31 -69.75 19.59
N ALA A 48 -26.10 -70.28 19.77
CA ALA A 48 -24.87 -69.54 19.47
C ALA A 48 -24.74 -69.20 17.98
N PHE A 49 -25.08 -70.14 17.08
CA PHE A 49 -25.07 -69.92 15.64
C PHE A 49 -26.11 -68.89 15.21
N SER A 50 -27.34 -68.98 15.72
CA SER A 50 -28.39 -68.00 15.42
C SER A 50 -28.08 -66.62 15.97
N LEU A 51 -27.43 -66.52 17.13
CA LEU A 51 -26.99 -65.25 17.71
C LEU A 51 -25.85 -64.63 16.89
N GLY A 52 -24.89 -65.46 16.43
CA GLY A 52 -23.84 -65.03 15.50
C GLY A 52 -24.38 -64.61 14.13
N ALA A 53 -25.35 -65.36 13.59
CA ALA A 53 -26.08 -65.02 12.37
C ALA A 53 -26.77 -63.66 12.51
N ALA A 54 -27.53 -63.48 13.58
CA ALA A 54 -28.25 -62.26 13.87
C ALA A 54 -27.29 -61.07 13.99
N LEU A 55 -26.13 -61.25 14.64
CA LEU A 55 -25.09 -60.22 14.74
C LEU A 55 -24.51 -59.86 13.37
N VAL A 56 -24.21 -60.84 12.51
CA VAL A 56 -23.68 -60.60 11.16
C VAL A 56 -24.71 -59.86 10.29
N PHE A 57 -25.98 -60.25 10.35
CA PHE A 57 -27.07 -59.55 9.66
C PHE A 57 -27.28 -58.14 10.21
N LEU A 58 -27.17 -57.94 11.52
CA LEU A 58 -27.26 -56.63 12.14
C LEU A 58 -26.12 -55.72 11.66
N ILE A 59 -24.87 -56.20 11.65
CA ILE A 59 -23.70 -55.43 11.20
C ILE A 59 -23.80 -55.09 9.71
N HIS A 60 -24.14 -56.07 8.85
CA HIS A 60 -24.29 -55.81 7.41
C HIS A 60 -25.49 -54.91 7.12
N GLY A 61 -26.62 -55.13 7.80
CA GLY A 61 -27.80 -54.28 7.67
C GLY A 61 -27.51 -52.84 8.08
N LEU A 62 -26.75 -52.61 9.16
CA LEU A 62 -26.28 -51.29 9.57
C LEU A 62 -25.33 -50.68 8.53
N SER A 63 -24.38 -51.46 7.99
CA SER A 63 -23.44 -51.00 6.96
C SER A 63 -24.15 -50.60 5.66
N ASP A 64 -25.11 -51.42 5.20
CA ASP A 64 -25.89 -51.16 4.00
C ASP A 64 -26.81 -49.94 4.19
N LEU A 65 -27.40 -49.78 5.39
CA LEU A 65 -28.19 -48.61 5.75
C LEU A 65 -27.34 -47.33 5.75
N LEU A 66 -26.15 -47.37 6.35
CA LEU A 66 -25.21 -46.25 6.34
C LEU A 66 -24.75 -45.92 4.91
N GLY A 67 -24.48 -46.93 4.10
CA GLY A 67 -24.14 -46.77 2.68
C GLY A 67 -25.27 -46.14 1.87
N TRP A 68 -26.51 -46.59 2.07
CA TRP A 68 -27.69 -45.99 1.41
C TRP A 68 -27.91 -44.54 1.84
N VAL A 69 -27.79 -44.22 3.13
CA VAL A 69 -27.89 -42.83 3.63
C VAL A 69 -26.79 -41.96 3.01
N LYS A 70 -25.56 -42.47 2.90
CA LYS A 70 -24.46 -41.77 2.24
C LYS A 70 -24.76 -41.51 0.76
N ASN A 71 -25.17 -42.53 0.01
CA ASN A 71 -25.50 -42.41 -1.42
C ASN A 71 -26.69 -41.45 -1.65
N LEU A 72 -27.67 -41.42 -0.75
CA LEU A 72 -28.76 -40.45 -0.81
C LEU A 72 -28.29 -39.02 -0.57
N ARG A 73 -27.37 -38.80 0.37
CA ARG A 73 -26.75 -37.49 0.58
C ARG A 73 -25.96 -37.07 -0.65
N GLU A 74 -25.12 -37.94 -1.18
CA GLU A 74 -24.34 -37.69 -2.40
C GLU A 74 -25.25 -37.36 -3.60
N SER A 75 -26.31 -38.13 -3.85
CA SER A 75 -27.26 -37.84 -4.93
C SER A 75 -28.03 -36.53 -4.73
N ARG A 76 -28.30 -36.14 -3.48
CA ARG A 76 -28.91 -34.84 -3.15
C ARG A 76 -27.93 -33.70 -3.40
N ASP A 77 -26.68 -33.86 -2.99
CA ASP A 77 -25.61 -32.86 -3.15
C ASP A 77 -25.25 -32.68 -4.64
N GLU A 78 -25.24 -33.76 -5.41
CA GLU A 78 -25.06 -33.73 -6.87
C GLU A 78 -26.19 -32.94 -7.56
N LYS A 79 -27.45 -33.26 -7.26
CA LYS A 79 -28.60 -32.49 -7.78
C LYS A 79 -28.58 -31.03 -7.32
N ARG A 80 -28.07 -30.76 -6.11
CA ARG A 80 -27.89 -29.41 -5.57
C ARG A 80 -26.83 -28.66 -6.38
N ALA A 81 -25.69 -29.28 -6.66
CA ALA A 81 -24.61 -28.72 -7.47
C ALA A 81 -25.03 -28.47 -8.92
N GLU A 82 -25.72 -29.41 -9.57
CA GLU A 82 -26.24 -29.23 -10.94
C GLU A 82 -27.17 -28.02 -11.05
N ARG A 83 -28.08 -27.84 -10.07
CA ARG A 83 -28.98 -26.69 -10.03
C ARG A 83 -28.23 -25.37 -9.84
N ALA A 84 -27.23 -25.35 -8.96
CA ALA A 84 -26.39 -24.18 -8.75
C ALA A 84 -25.62 -23.82 -10.03
N GLN A 85 -25.02 -24.81 -10.69
CA GLN A 85 -24.30 -24.65 -11.95
C GLN A 85 -25.21 -24.17 -13.10
N ALA A 86 -26.46 -24.66 -13.18
CA ALA A 86 -27.43 -24.21 -14.17
C ALA A 86 -27.80 -22.72 -13.99
N LEU A 87 -28.02 -22.28 -12.75
CA LEU A 87 -28.27 -20.87 -12.43
C LEU A 87 -27.04 -20.00 -12.66
N TRP A 88 -25.84 -20.50 -12.34
CA TRP A 88 -24.58 -19.84 -12.61
C TRP A 88 -24.37 -19.60 -14.12
N LYS A 89 -24.58 -20.64 -14.93
CA LYS A 89 -24.50 -20.54 -16.41
C LYS A 89 -25.52 -19.55 -16.96
N ARG A 90 -26.75 -19.56 -16.44
CA ARG A 90 -27.79 -18.60 -16.83
C ARG A 90 -27.40 -17.17 -16.48
N THR A 91 -26.81 -16.94 -15.29
CA THR A 91 -26.31 -15.63 -14.88
C THR A 91 -25.33 -15.06 -15.91
N TRP A 92 -24.30 -15.84 -16.28
CA TRP A 92 -23.33 -15.44 -17.29
C TRP A 92 -23.94 -15.23 -18.68
N THR A 93 -24.97 -15.99 -19.03
CA THR A 93 -25.69 -15.79 -20.29
C THR A 93 -26.39 -14.43 -20.34
N GLU A 94 -27.01 -13.99 -19.25
CA GLU A 94 -27.65 -12.67 -19.17
C GLU A 94 -26.61 -11.53 -19.11
N ILE A 95 -25.49 -11.73 -18.40
CA ILE A 95 -24.36 -10.77 -18.38
C ILE A 95 -23.80 -10.56 -19.79
N ASN A 96 -23.54 -11.64 -20.54
CA ASN A 96 -23.03 -11.55 -21.90
C ASN A 96 -24.02 -10.90 -22.89
N ARG A 97 -25.32 -10.90 -22.55
CA ARG A 97 -26.38 -10.20 -23.29
C ARG A 97 -26.56 -8.75 -22.84
N SER A 98 -25.75 -8.26 -21.90
CA SER A 98 -25.88 -6.93 -21.27
C SER A 98 -27.21 -6.70 -20.56
N HIS A 99 -27.92 -7.77 -20.17
CA HIS A 99 -29.18 -7.71 -19.44
C HIS A 99 -28.94 -7.68 -17.92
N MET A 100 -28.39 -6.57 -17.42
CA MET A 100 -27.96 -6.44 -16.02
C MET A 100 -29.08 -6.69 -14.98
N PRO A 101 -30.32 -6.18 -15.13
CA PRO A 101 -31.39 -6.45 -14.17
C PRO A 101 -31.76 -7.93 -14.08
N GLN A 102 -31.81 -8.63 -15.22
CA GLN A 102 -32.10 -10.06 -15.28
C GLN A 102 -30.95 -10.89 -14.70
N ALA A 103 -29.70 -10.51 -14.98
CA ALA A 103 -28.53 -11.15 -14.39
C ALA A 103 -28.54 -11.04 -12.86
N LEU A 104 -28.80 -9.85 -12.30
CA LEU A 104 -28.95 -9.64 -10.86
C LEU A 104 -30.08 -10.49 -10.27
N SER A 105 -31.25 -10.53 -10.92
CA SER A 105 -32.38 -11.36 -10.46
C SER A 105 -32.02 -12.86 -10.39
N VAL A 106 -31.36 -13.39 -11.43
CA VAL A 106 -30.93 -14.81 -11.45
C VAL A 106 -29.86 -15.07 -10.39
N LEU A 107 -28.93 -14.13 -10.21
CA LEU A 107 -27.84 -14.26 -9.25
C LEU A 107 -28.30 -14.14 -7.79
N GLU A 108 -29.23 -13.23 -7.49
CA GLU A 108 -29.88 -13.12 -6.18
C GLU A 108 -30.65 -14.40 -5.85
N ARG A 109 -31.31 -15.01 -6.83
CA ARG A 109 -31.96 -16.32 -6.68
C ARG A 109 -30.95 -17.43 -6.41
N LEU A 110 -29.81 -17.45 -7.12
CA LEU A 110 -28.73 -18.41 -6.88
C LEU A 110 -28.21 -18.29 -5.45
N VAL A 111 -27.89 -17.07 -5.01
CA VAL A 111 -27.40 -16.82 -3.66
C VAL A 111 -28.45 -17.12 -2.58
N ALA A 112 -29.74 -16.93 -2.85
CA ALA A 112 -30.81 -17.27 -1.91
C ALA A 112 -30.98 -18.79 -1.73
N LEU A 113 -30.84 -19.56 -2.81
CA LEU A 113 -30.93 -21.03 -2.78
C LEU A 113 -29.63 -21.70 -2.31
N PHE A 114 -28.50 -21.05 -2.52
CA PHE A 114 -27.16 -21.54 -2.21
C PHE A 114 -26.35 -20.45 -1.51
N PRO A 115 -26.61 -20.21 -0.20
CA PRO A 115 -26.00 -19.09 0.54
C PRO A 115 -24.48 -19.17 0.72
N ASP A 116 -23.90 -20.33 0.48
CA ASP A 116 -22.48 -20.70 0.60
C ASP A 116 -21.73 -20.66 -0.74
N HIS A 117 -22.40 -20.34 -1.85
CA HIS A 117 -21.77 -20.29 -3.17
C HIS A 117 -20.87 -19.05 -3.31
N ARG A 118 -19.57 -19.23 -3.05
CA ARG A 118 -18.58 -18.14 -2.96
C ARG A 118 -18.47 -17.28 -4.22
N GLU A 119 -18.38 -17.91 -5.39
CA GLU A 119 -18.28 -17.22 -6.69
C GLU A 119 -19.54 -16.40 -6.99
N ALA A 120 -20.71 -16.90 -6.61
CA ALA A 120 -21.97 -16.19 -6.76
C ALA A 120 -22.05 -14.99 -5.82
N LEU A 121 -21.55 -15.11 -4.59
CA LEU A 121 -21.49 -13.99 -3.66
C LEU A 121 -20.50 -12.91 -4.13
N LEU A 122 -19.30 -13.30 -4.59
CA LEU A 122 -18.31 -12.39 -5.14
C LEU A 122 -18.89 -11.62 -6.34
N LEU A 123 -19.46 -12.34 -7.31
CA LEU A 123 -20.06 -11.70 -8.48
C LEU A 123 -21.25 -10.79 -8.10
N LEU A 124 -22.06 -11.18 -7.11
CA LEU A 124 -23.21 -10.38 -6.69
C LEU A 124 -22.76 -9.09 -6.01
N GLY A 125 -21.74 -9.14 -5.17
CA GLY A 125 -21.18 -7.94 -4.57
C GLY A 125 -20.55 -7.02 -5.62
N ASP A 126 -19.78 -7.57 -6.56
CA ASP A 126 -19.19 -6.81 -7.67
C ASP A 126 -20.26 -6.11 -8.54
N LEU A 127 -21.35 -6.79 -8.87
CA LEU A 127 -22.46 -6.19 -9.63
C LEU A 127 -23.23 -5.14 -8.81
N LYS A 128 -23.38 -5.34 -7.49
CA LYS A 128 -23.98 -4.32 -6.63
C LYS A 128 -23.09 -3.08 -6.55
N ARG A 129 -21.77 -3.25 -6.40
CA ARG A 129 -20.80 -2.15 -6.46
C ARG A 129 -20.89 -1.40 -7.79
N SER A 130 -20.91 -2.10 -8.93
CA SER A 130 -21.00 -1.44 -10.24
C SER A 130 -22.31 -0.72 -10.48
N SER A 131 -23.39 -1.15 -9.81
CA SER A 131 -24.69 -0.45 -9.80
C SER A 131 -24.78 0.73 -8.82
N GLY A 132 -23.72 1.02 -8.05
CA GLY A 132 -23.68 2.08 -7.04
C GLY A 132 -24.24 1.70 -5.66
N ASP A 133 -24.73 0.46 -5.48
CA ASP A 133 -25.17 -0.07 -4.18
C ASP A 133 -23.97 -0.57 -3.36
N TYR A 134 -23.14 0.36 -2.89
CA TYR A 134 -21.91 0.04 -2.14
C TYR A 134 -22.21 -0.64 -0.80
N VAL A 135 -23.27 -0.21 -0.09
CA VAL A 135 -23.67 -0.82 1.18
C VAL A 135 -24.15 -2.27 0.98
N GLY A 136 -24.90 -2.52 -0.09
CA GLY A 136 -25.28 -3.86 -0.51
C GLY A 136 -24.09 -4.74 -0.85
N ALA A 137 -23.11 -4.20 -1.59
CA ALA A 137 -21.86 -4.89 -1.94
C ALA A 137 -21.07 -5.30 -0.68
N ILE A 138 -20.83 -4.36 0.24
CA ILE A 138 -20.17 -4.60 1.53
C ILE A 138 -20.86 -5.75 2.27
N ARG A 139 -22.19 -5.72 2.38
CA ARG A 139 -22.95 -6.78 3.07
C ARG A 139 -22.75 -8.15 2.44
N ILE A 140 -22.77 -8.23 1.11
CA ILE A 140 -22.61 -9.49 0.38
C ILE A 140 -21.17 -10.01 0.48
N HIS A 141 -20.16 -9.17 0.24
CA HIS A 141 -18.75 -9.58 0.34
C HIS A 141 -18.32 -9.90 1.78
N ARG A 142 -18.81 -9.19 2.80
CA ARG A 142 -18.60 -9.58 4.21
C ARG A 142 -19.18 -10.95 4.51
N ARG A 143 -20.37 -11.27 3.98
CA ARG A 143 -20.97 -12.60 4.16
C ARG A 143 -20.14 -13.68 3.46
N ALA A 144 -19.63 -13.40 2.27
CA ALA A 144 -18.77 -14.33 1.53
C ALA A 144 -17.48 -14.65 2.30
N ARG A 145 -16.86 -13.63 2.91
CA ARG A 145 -15.62 -13.76 3.69
C ARG A 145 -15.77 -14.65 4.94
N VAL A 146 -16.99 -14.86 5.46
CA VAL A 146 -17.22 -15.82 6.56
C VAL A 146 -16.87 -17.25 6.16
N PHE A 147 -17.02 -17.60 4.88
CA PHE A 147 -16.70 -18.94 4.39
C PHE A 147 -15.23 -19.13 4.03
N ASP A 148 -14.54 -18.04 3.71
CA ASP A 148 -13.12 -18.03 3.39
C ASP A 148 -12.52 -16.67 3.74
N GLU A 149 -11.91 -16.58 4.93
CA GLU A 149 -11.38 -15.32 5.45
C GLU A 149 -10.10 -14.85 4.73
N GLU A 150 -9.40 -15.77 4.05
CA GLU A 150 -8.11 -15.53 3.41
C GLU A 150 -8.20 -15.41 1.88
N ASP A 151 -9.40 -15.56 1.29
CA ASP A 151 -9.61 -15.33 -0.14
C ASP A 151 -9.27 -13.88 -0.50
N VAL A 152 -8.12 -13.74 -1.15
CA VAL A 152 -7.54 -12.47 -1.61
C VAL A 152 -8.55 -11.66 -2.43
N ARG A 153 -9.34 -12.33 -3.28
CA ARG A 153 -10.33 -11.65 -4.14
C ARG A 153 -11.40 -10.95 -3.31
N LEU A 154 -11.86 -11.60 -2.23
CA LEU A 154 -12.85 -11.04 -1.33
C LEU A 154 -12.30 -9.89 -0.49
N ILE A 155 -11.05 -9.98 -0.06
CA ILE A 155 -10.39 -8.91 0.69
C ILE A 155 -10.26 -7.66 -0.19
N LEU A 156 -9.75 -7.82 -1.41
CA LEU A 156 -9.62 -6.72 -2.36
C LEU A 156 -10.99 -6.14 -2.73
N ALA A 157 -11.96 -6.98 -3.09
CA ALA A 157 -13.30 -6.53 -3.45
C ALA A 157 -13.98 -5.77 -2.30
N LEU A 158 -13.89 -6.27 -1.06
CA LEU A 158 -14.47 -5.62 0.10
C LEU A 158 -13.75 -4.29 0.43
N ALA A 159 -12.42 -4.23 0.28
CA ALA A 159 -11.68 -2.97 0.43
C ALA A 159 -12.11 -1.93 -0.60
N THR A 160 -12.29 -2.34 -1.87
CA THR A 160 -12.82 -1.47 -2.93
C THR A 160 -14.25 -1.01 -2.60
N ASP A 161 -15.11 -1.89 -2.09
CA ASP A 161 -16.46 -1.49 -1.69
C ASP A 161 -16.45 -0.44 -0.58
N TYR A 162 -15.56 -0.59 0.40
CA TYR A 162 -15.38 0.40 1.47
C TYR A 162 -14.86 1.73 0.94
N GLU A 163 -13.89 1.74 0.02
CA GLU A 163 -13.41 2.97 -0.60
C GLU A 163 -14.50 3.67 -1.42
N CYS A 164 -15.28 2.93 -2.23
CA CYS A 164 -16.41 3.50 -2.98
C CYS A 164 -17.51 4.05 -2.05
N ALA A 165 -17.67 3.49 -0.86
CA ALA A 165 -18.59 3.96 0.17
C ALA A 165 -18.02 5.10 1.04
N GLU A 166 -16.84 5.64 0.71
CA GLU A 166 -16.12 6.66 1.50
C GLU A 166 -15.80 6.22 2.95
N ARG A 167 -15.69 4.91 3.19
CA ARG A 167 -15.40 4.29 4.49
C ARG A 167 -13.97 3.77 4.55
N VAL A 168 -13.01 4.69 4.38
CA VAL A 168 -11.59 4.36 4.24
C VAL A 168 -11.03 3.64 5.47
N GLU A 169 -11.43 4.03 6.67
CA GLU A 169 -11.00 3.43 7.93
C GLU A 169 -11.38 1.95 8.02
N ASP A 170 -12.55 1.55 7.51
CA ASP A 170 -12.97 0.16 7.51
C ASP A 170 -12.12 -0.69 6.55
N ALA A 171 -11.73 -0.14 5.39
CA ALA A 171 -10.77 -0.79 4.49
C ALA A 171 -9.40 -0.94 5.15
N LEU A 172 -8.93 0.08 5.86
CA LEU A 172 -7.66 0.01 6.61
C LEU A 172 -7.72 -1.02 7.75
N VAL A 173 -8.84 -1.13 8.47
CA VAL A 173 -9.05 -2.18 9.48
C VAL A 173 -9.00 -3.56 8.85
N LEU A 174 -9.70 -3.77 7.73
CA LEU A 174 -9.70 -5.02 6.98
C LEU A 174 -8.27 -5.43 6.57
N PHE A 175 -7.51 -4.52 5.98
CA PHE A 175 -6.14 -4.82 5.57
C PHE A 175 -5.20 -5.03 6.77
N ARG A 176 -5.38 -4.29 7.87
CA ARG A 176 -4.59 -4.47 9.08
C ARG A 176 -4.85 -5.83 9.73
N GLU A 177 -6.09 -6.31 9.74
CA GLU A 177 -6.43 -7.66 10.19
C GLU A 177 -5.72 -8.72 9.34
N TYR A 178 -5.79 -8.58 8.01
CA TYR A 178 -5.11 -9.49 7.08
C TYR A 178 -3.60 -9.50 7.31
N PHE A 179 -2.98 -8.33 7.41
CA PHE A 179 -1.54 -8.19 7.63
C PHE A 179 -1.09 -8.77 8.99
N LYS A 180 -1.89 -8.55 10.06
CA LYS A 180 -1.62 -9.08 11.40
C LYS A 180 -1.69 -10.61 11.46
N LYS A 181 -2.53 -11.24 10.63
CA LYS A 181 -2.62 -12.71 10.48
C LYS A 181 -1.53 -13.29 9.57
N GLU A 182 -0.44 -12.56 9.33
CA GLU A 182 0.64 -12.95 8.41
C GLU A 182 0.18 -13.12 6.96
N GLY A 183 -0.89 -12.43 6.54
CA GLY A 183 -1.30 -12.34 5.15
C GLY A 183 -0.23 -11.61 4.31
N ARG A 184 0.39 -12.33 3.36
CA ARG A 184 1.51 -11.81 2.54
C ARG A 184 1.21 -11.76 1.03
N ASN A 185 -0.06 -11.83 0.61
CA ASN A 185 -0.38 -11.66 -0.81
C ASN A 185 0.03 -10.27 -1.28
N ARG A 186 0.84 -10.21 -2.35
CA ARG A 186 1.47 -8.99 -2.84
C ARG A 186 0.45 -7.92 -3.27
N GLU A 187 -0.61 -8.32 -3.95
CA GLU A 187 -1.65 -7.41 -4.43
C GLU A 187 -2.38 -6.74 -3.26
N VAL A 188 -2.72 -7.52 -2.22
CA VAL A 188 -3.32 -6.97 -0.98
C VAL A 188 -2.38 -5.98 -0.29
N LEU A 189 -1.08 -6.29 -0.21
CA LEU A 189 -0.11 -5.39 0.41
C LEU A 189 0.13 -4.12 -0.43
N GLU A 190 0.09 -4.22 -1.76
CA GLU A 190 0.20 -3.08 -2.67
C GLU A 190 -0.98 -2.11 -2.49
N GLU A 191 -2.21 -2.65 -2.41
CA GLU A 191 -3.42 -1.86 -2.16
C GLU A 191 -3.45 -1.29 -0.74
N PHE A 192 -3.06 -2.08 0.27
CA PHE A 192 -2.97 -1.60 1.64
C PHE A 192 -1.99 -0.44 1.77
N ARG A 193 -0.80 -0.58 1.18
CA ARG A 193 0.20 0.50 1.13
C ARG A 193 -0.35 1.72 0.41
N ARG A 194 -0.96 1.56 -0.78
CA ARG A 194 -1.53 2.69 -1.55
C ARG A 194 -2.50 3.47 -0.68
N LEU A 195 -3.40 2.77 0.03
CA LEU A 195 -4.38 3.40 0.90
C LEU A 195 -3.72 4.12 2.08
N LEU A 196 -2.75 3.48 2.74
CA LEU A 196 -1.97 4.10 3.82
C LEU A 196 -1.21 5.36 3.37
N MET A 197 -0.65 5.35 2.15
CA MET A 197 0.05 6.51 1.57
C MET A 197 -0.90 7.64 1.18
N ARG A 198 -2.16 7.35 0.84
CA ARG A 198 -3.17 8.37 0.55
C ARG A 198 -3.62 9.09 1.82
N GLU A 199 -3.74 8.35 2.92
CA GLU A 199 -4.14 8.87 4.22
C GLU A 199 -2.94 9.32 5.09
N ASP A 200 -1.76 9.50 4.48
CA ASP A 200 -0.51 9.93 5.13
C ASP A 200 -0.10 9.10 6.38
N ARG A 201 -0.48 7.82 6.43
CA ARG A 201 -0.17 6.88 7.52
C ARG A 201 1.20 6.25 7.33
N TRP A 202 2.23 7.11 7.33
CA TRP A 202 3.59 6.80 6.87
C TRP A 202 4.29 5.66 7.59
N GLU A 203 4.14 5.55 8.91
CA GLU A 203 4.79 4.48 9.69
C GLU A 203 4.25 3.08 9.33
N GLU A 204 2.93 2.96 9.21
CA GLU A 204 2.29 1.71 8.75
C GLU A 204 2.63 1.45 7.28
N ALA A 205 2.63 2.46 6.42
CA ALA A 205 3.01 2.31 5.02
C ALA A 205 4.45 1.79 4.88
N LEU A 206 5.39 2.30 5.69
CA LEU A 206 6.78 1.83 5.72
C LEU A 206 6.89 0.36 6.18
N SER A 207 6.09 -0.04 7.17
CA SER A 207 6.03 -1.43 7.65
C SER A 207 5.55 -2.38 6.55
N VAL A 208 4.44 -2.04 5.89
CA VAL A 208 3.87 -2.81 4.78
C VAL A 208 4.83 -2.85 3.58
N GLN A 209 5.43 -1.72 3.21
CA GLN A 209 6.41 -1.65 2.13
C GLN A 209 7.65 -2.52 2.43
N THR A 210 8.11 -2.56 3.68
CA THR A 210 9.24 -3.40 4.08
C THR A 210 8.91 -4.88 3.92
N ALA A 211 7.69 -5.29 4.28
CA ALA A 211 7.19 -6.64 4.04
C ALA A 211 7.10 -6.96 2.55
N LEU A 212 6.52 -6.05 1.76
CA LEU A 212 6.33 -6.21 0.32
C LEU A 212 7.67 -6.34 -0.41
N ALA A 213 8.64 -5.46 -0.13
CA ALA A 213 9.98 -5.52 -0.73
C ALA A 213 10.73 -6.82 -0.41
N ARG A 214 10.51 -7.40 0.78
CA ARG A 214 11.09 -8.71 1.16
C ARG A 214 10.40 -9.90 0.49
N SER A 215 9.15 -9.73 0.04
CA SER A 215 8.39 -10.80 -0.62
C SER A 215 8.87 -11.09 -2.05
N PHE A 216 9.62 -10.17 -2.66
CA PHE A 216 10.19 -10.33 -3.99
C PHE A 216 11.62 -10.90 -3.92
N GLU A 217 11.93 -11.78 -4.86
CA GLU A 217 13.30 -12.22 -5.12
C GLU A 217 14.14 -11.07 -5.70
N LYS A 218 15.47 -11.25 -5.78
CA LYS A 218 16.34 -10.24 -6.40
C LYS A 218 15.93 -10.03 -7.87
N GLY A 219 15.79 -8.78 -8.27
CA GLY A 219 15.40 -8.39 -9.63
C GLY A 219 14.68 -7.05 -9.66
N GLU A 220 14.34 -6.61 -10.87
CA GLU A 220 13.83 -5.26 -11.12
C GLU A 220 12.59 -4.91 -10.27
N ARG A 221 11.66 -5.85 -10.10
CA ARG A 221 10.46 -5.62 -9.28
C ARG A 221 10.83 -5.33 -7.82
N ARG A 222 11.77 -6.09 -7.25
CA ARG A 222 12.26 -5.83 -5.89
C ARG A 222 12.98 -4.50 -5.82
N ASP A 223 13.79 -4.15 -6.81
CA ASP A 223 14.55 -2.90 -6.82
C ASP A 223 13.59 -1.69 -6.82
N ARG A 224 12.48 -1.75 -7.58
CA ARG A 224 11.41 -0.75 -7.54
C ARG A 224 10.76 -0.64 -6.16
N GLU A 225 10.44 -1.76 -5.53
CA GLU A 225 9.87 -1.76 -4.16
C GLU A 225 10.89 -1.26 -3.12
N VAL A 226 12.18 -1.55 -3.28
CA VAL A 226 13.23 -1.02 -2.41
C VAL A 226 13.40 0.48 -2.61
N ALA A 227 13.27 0.99 -3.84
CA ALA A 227 13.32 2.43 -4.11
C ALA A 227 12.18 3.19 -3.40
N LEU A 228 10.97 2.61 -3.32
CA LEU A 228 9.84 3.22 -2.57
C LEU A 228 10.10 3.34 -1.06
N LEU A 229 10.96 2.49 -0.48
CA LEU A 229 11.35 2.62 0.93
C LEU A 229 12.07 3.95 1.22
N VAL A 230 12.75 4.52 0.22
CA VAL A 230 13.48 5.78 0.38
C VAL A 230 12.51 6.92 0.69
N GLY A 231 11.48 7.09 -0.14
CA GLY A 231 10.42 8.09 0.05
C GLY A 231 9.67 7.89 1.36
N LEU A 232 9.25 6.67 1.67
CA LEU A 232 8.52 6.39 2.92
C LEU A 232 9.36 6.63 4.18
N ARG A 233 10.66 6.33 4.15
CA ARG A 233 11.56 6.65 5.27
C ARG A 233 11.74 8.14 5.44
N PHE A 234 11.78 8.89 4.35
CA PHE A 234 11.78 10.35 4.42
C PHE A 234 10.50 10.86 5.06
N GLU A 235 9.31 10.41 4.63
CA GLU A 235 8.04 10.86 5.22
C GLU A 235 7.93 10.54 6.72
N VAL A 236 8.36 9.33 7.14
CA VAL A 236 8.45 8.97 8.56
C VAL A 236 9.44 9.86 9.30
N GLY A 237 10.61 10.13 8.72
CA GLY A 237 11.61 11.00 9.32
C GLY A 237 11.09 12.42 9.52
N SER A 238 10.40 12.96 8.52
CA SER A 238 9.77 14.27 8.56
C SER A 238 8.63 14.33 9.59
N LEU A 239 7.79 13.29 9.70
CA LEU A 239 6.77 13.18 10.73
C LEU A 239 7.38 13.19 12.15
N LEU A 240 8.42 12.38 12.38
CA LEU A 240 9.11 12.31 13.66
C LEU A 240 9.79 13.62 14.04
N HIS A 241 10.33 14.33 13.04
CA HIS A 241 10.94 15.64 13.26
C HIS A 241 9.92 16.67 13.74
N ARG A 242 8.75 16.74 13.09
CA ARG A 242 7.62 17.61 13.52
C ARG A 242 7.12 17.30 14.93
N GLN A 243 7.21 16.05 15.36
CA GLN A 243 6.86 15.63 16.73
C GLN A 243 7.96 15.92 17.76
N GLY A 244 9.11 16.49 17.35
CA GLY A 244 10.26 16.73 18.21
C GLY A 244 11.09 15.48 18.52
N ASN A 245 10.81 14.34 17.89
CA ASN A 245 11.60 13.11 18.03
C ASN A 245 12.79 13.12 17.05
N THR A 246 13.77 13.97 17.35
CA THR A 246 14.87 14.26 16.43
C THR A 246 15.80 13.07 16.21
N GLU A 247 16.04 12.23 17.22
CA GLU A 247 16.84 11.00 17.04
C GLU A 247 16.11 9.98 16.14
N GLY A 248 14.78 9.86 16.29
CA GLY A 248 13.95 9.06 15.41
C GLY A 248 14.03 9.55 13.96
N ALA A 249 13.89 10.86 13.75
CA ALA A 249 14.01 11.49 12.44
C ALA A 249 15.37 11.22 11.79
N ARG A 250 16.47 11.45 12.52
CA ARG A 250 17.83 11.18 12.05
C ARG A 250 18.05 9.72 11.67
N ARG A 251 17.46 8.77 12.41
CA ARG A 251 17.52 7.35 12.08
C ARG A 251 16.78 7.04 10.77
N ALA A 252 15.59 7.61 10.59
CA ALA A 252 14.78 7.42 9.40
C ALA A 252 15.48 8.01 8.16
N PHE A 253 15.98 9.24 8.23
CA PHE A 253 16.73 9.88 7.15
C PHE A 253 18.02 9.13 6.79
N ARG A 254 18.83 8.73 7.77
CA ARG A 254 20.00 7.85 7.52
C ARG A 254 19.59 6.53 6.86
N GLY A 255 18.44 5.98 7.24
CA GLY A 255 17.87 4.79 6.62
C GLY A 255 17.53 4.99 5.15
N ALA A 256 17.00 6.16 4.76
CA ALA A 256 16.77 6.52 3.37
C ALA A 256 18.09 6.65 2.60
N LEU A 257 19.04 7.42 3.14
CA LEU A 257 20.36 7.67 2.52
C LEU A 257 21.24 6.42 2.39
N LYS A 258 21.00 5.39 3.22
CA LYS A 258 21.66 4.09 3.07
C LYS A 258 21.23 3.34 1.81
N ILE A 259 19.99 3.54 1.35
CA ILE A 259 19.49 2.97 0.09
C ILE A 259 19.86 3.87 -1.08
N ASP A 260 19.55 5.16 -0.96
CA ASP A 260 19.84 6.16 -1.99
C ASP A 260 20.63 7.34 -1.42
N PRO A 261 21.98 7.31 -1.54
CA PRO A 261 22.83 8.41 -1.12
C PRO A 261 22.64 9.69 -1.94
N ALA A 262 21.88 9.72 -3.04
CA ALA A 262 21.61 10.93 -3.82
C ALA A 262 20.22 11.53 -3.50
N PHE A 263 19.49 10.96 -2.56
CA PHE A 263 18.14 11.41 -2.21
C PHE A 263 18.17 12.72 -1.43
N THR A 264 18.00 13.84 -2.15
CA THR A 264 18.10 15.19 -1.59
C THR A 264 17.21 15.43 -0.37
N PRO A 265 15.93 15.02 -0.38
CA PRO A 265 15.05 15.33 0.75
C PRO A 265 15.50 14.74 2.09
N ALA A 266 16.00 13.51 2.11
CA ALA A 266 16.47 12.90 3.36
C ALA A 266 17.78 13.51 3.85
N ARG A 267 18.66 13.97 2.94
CA ARG A 267 19.91 14.62 3.35
C ARG A 267 19.66 16.01 3.93
N LEU A 268 18.77 16.79 3.33
CA LEU A 268 18.34 18.07 3.88
C LEU A 268 17.70 17.89 5.26
N GLY A 269 16.72 16.99 5.37
CA GLY A 269 16.07 16.72 6.65
C GLY A 269 17.04 16.19 7.73
N LEU A 270 18.07 15.43 7.35
CA LEU A 270 19.13 15.01 8.27
C LEU A 270 19.96 16.20 8.76
N ALA A 271 20.38 17.08 7.85
CA ALA A 271 21.17 18.26 8.18
C ALA A 271 20.40 19.22 9.09
N GLU A 272 19.13 19.49 8.77
CA GLU A 272 18.24 20.37 9.54
C GLU A 272 17.98 19.80 10.94
N ALA A 273 17.68 18.49 11.05
CA ALA A 273 17.54 17.81 12.33
C ALA A 273 18.82 17.91 13.18
N GLN A 274 20.01 17.81 12.58
CA GLN A 274 21.28 17.96 13.29
C GLN A 274 21.54 19.41 13.74
N ILE A 275 21.25 20.39 12.89
CA ILE A 275 21.40 21.82 13.23
C ILE A 275 20.46 22.17 14.39
N ALA A 276 19.21 21.72 14.36
CA ALA A 276 18.24 21.94 15.43
C ALA A 276 18.66 21.30 16.79
N GLU A 277 19.43 20.20 16.76
CA GLU A 277 20.03 19.57 17.96
C GLU A 277 21.31 20.28 18.46
N GLY A 278 21.76 21.35 17.80
CA GLY A 278 23.03 22.02 18.08
C GLY A 278 24.26 21.28 17.53
N ARG A 279 24.08 20.22 16.72
CA ARG A 279 25.15 19.52 16.00
C ARG A 279 25.46 20.19 14.67
N GLU A 280 25.70 21.50 14.72
CA GLU A 280 25.81 22.34 13.53
C GLU A 280 26.88 21.86 12.55
N LYS A 281 28.04 21.44 13.06
CA LYS A 281 29.14 20.91 12.24
C LYS A 281 28.70 19.71 11.40
N GLU A 282 28.01 18.74 12.00
CA GLU A 282 27.52 17.56 11.28
C GLU A 282 26.47 17.93 10.23
N GLY A 283 25.60 18.90 10.53
CA GLY A 283 24.59 19.38 9.59
C GLY A 283 25.20 20.08 8.38
N ILE A 284 26.17 20.97 8.61
CA ILE A 284 26.93 21.65 7.54
C ILE A 284 27.67 20.63 6.67
N GLU A 285 28.33 19.63 7.29
CA GLU A 285 29.01 18.55 6.56
C GLU A 285 28.02 17.78 5.67
N ASN A 286 26.81 17.49 6.16
CA ASN A 286 25.76 16.85 5.36
C ASN A 286 25.34 17.73 4.17
N LEU A 287 25.12 19.03 4.36
CA LEU A 287 24.78 19.92 3.24
C LEU A 287 25.91 20.00 2.20
N GLN A 288 27.17 20.09 2.64
CA GLN A 288 28.34 20.13 1.76
C GLN A 288 28.54 18.81 0.99
N GLU A 289 28.32 17.66 1.65
CA GLU A 289 28.34 16.36 0.99
C GLU A 289 27.21 16.27 -0.06
N GLY A 290 26.02 16.76 0.28
CA GLY A 290 24.89 16.82 -0.63
C GLY A 290 25.20 17.58 -1.91
N TRP A 291 25.73 18.80 -1.76
CA TRP A 291 26.21 19.60 -2.87
C TRP A 291 27.25 18.84 -3.71
N THR A 292 28.26 18.24 -3.06
CA THR A 292 29.33 17.51 -3.75
C THR A 292 28.82 16.32 -4.56
N ARG A 293 27.73 15.69 -4.11
CA ARG A 293 27.16 14.50 -4.77
C ARG A 293 26.21 14.82 -5.91
N THR A 294 25.35 15.83 -5.76
CA THR A 294 24.26 16.07 -6.70
C THR A 294 24.42 17.37 -7.48
N SER A 295 25.31 18.26 -7.04
CA SER A 295 25.45 19.62 -7.57
C SER A 295 24.12 20.39 -7.59
N GLU A 296 23.19 20.07 -6.69
CA GLU A 296 21.94 20.81 -6.55
C GLU A 296 22.14 22.08 -5.73
N THR A 297 21.83 23.23 -6.32
CA THR A 297 21.98 24.57 -5.74
C THR A 297 21.19 24.77 -4.45
N LEU A 298 20.16 23.95 -4.21
CA LEU A 298 19.39 23.95 -2.96
C LEU A 298 20.27 23.78 -1.71
N TYR A 299 21.30 22.93 -1.76
CA TYR A 299 22.23 22.77 -0.64
C TYR A 299 23.02 24.06 -0.35
N LEU A 300 23.40 24.80 -1.40
CA LEU A 300 24.12 26.06 -1.25
C LEU A 300 23.21 27.14 -0.67
N VAL A 301 21.93 27.19 -1.07
CA VAL A 301 20.94 28.13 -0.51
C VAL A 301 20.71 27.84 0.99
N ARG A 302 20.69 26.57 1.41
CA ARG A 302 20.57 26.22 2.85
C ARG A 302 21.82 26.60 3.64
N LEU A 303 23.00 26.41 3.06
CA LEU A 303 24.25 26.86 3.67
C LEU A 303 24.32 28.39 3.74
N GLU A 304 23.81 29.08 2.71
CA GLU A 304 23.70 30.54 2.67
C GLU A 304 22.84 31.05 3.82
N GLU A 305 21.61 30.55 3.96
CA GLU A 305 20.71 30.88 5.07
C GLU A 305 21.40 30.69 6.41
N PHE A 306 22.02 29.52 6.63
CA PHE A 306 22.74 29.21 7.87
C PHE A 306 23.88 30.20 8.16
N TYR A 307 24.79 30.45 7.21
CA TYR A 307 25.96 31.30 7.45
C TYR A 307 25.59 32.77 7.62
N LEU A 308 24.57 33.25 6.90
CA LEU A 308 24.07 34.62 7.04
C LEU A 308 23.42 34.83 8.42
N GLU A 309 22.59 33.90 8.89
CA GLU A 309 21.99 33.97 10.23
C GLU A 309 23.03 33.97 11.35
N LYS A 310 24.15 33.26 11.14
CA LYS A 310 25.28 33.22 12.09
C LYS A 310 26.20 34.43 11.99
N GLY A 311 25.95 35.37 11.07
CA GLY A 311 26.80 36.54 10.85
C GLY A 311 28.19 36.21 10.32
N ASN A 312 28.34 35.10 9.58
CA ASN A 312 29.60 34.66 8.98
C ASN A 312 29.51 34.64 7.44
N PRO A 313 29.39 35.82 6.79
CA PRO A 313 29.25 35.90 5.33
C PRO A 313 30.50 35.45 4.57
N ASP A 314 31.69 35.55 5.17
CA ASP A 314 32.94 35.15 4.52
C ASP A 314 32.96 33.65 4.19
N ALA A 315 32.38 32.81 5.07
CA ALA A 315 32.31 31.38 4.86
C ALA A 315 31.47 31.01 3.64
N ILE A 316 30.32 31.66 3.44
CA ILE A 316 29.45 31.40 2.28
C ILE A 316 30.06 31.97 0.99
N LEU A 317 30.67 33.16 1.02
CA LEU A 317 31.35 33.72 -0.13
C LEU A 317 32.55 32.85 -0.57
N SER A 318 33.32 32.32 0.39
CA SER A 318 34.38 31.35 0.11
C SER A 318 33.83 30.07 -0.51
N LEU A 319 32.68 29.58 -0.04
CA LEU A 319 32.03 28.39 -0.59
C LEU A 319 31.60 28.60 -2.04
N TYR A 320 30.93 29.70 -2.36
CA TYR A 320 30.57 30.02 -3.75
C TYR A 320 31.79 30.19 -4.63
N SER A 321 32.86 30.83 -4.13
CA SER A 321 34.09 31.03 -4.92
C SER A 321 34.75 29.69 -5.25
N LYS A 322 34.88 28.78 -4.27
CA LYS A 322 35.35 27.40 -4.52
C LYS A 322 34.45 26.61 -5.47
N ALA A 323 33.14 26.84 -5.43
CA ALA A 323 32.20 26.19 -6.35
C ALA A 323 32.38 26.70 -7.79
N LEU A 324 32.58 28.01 -7.96
CA LEU A 324 32.88 28.65 -9.23
C LEU A 324 34.26 28.26 -9.78
N ASP A 325 35.27 28.08 -8.93
CA ASP A 325 36.59 27.59 -9.37
C ASP A 325 36.48 26.21 -10.06
N ARG A 326 35.56 25.37 -9.59
CA ARG A 326 35.28 24.04 -10.17
C ARG A 326 34.35 24.10 -11.38
N HIS A 327 33.41 25.04 -11.38
CA HIS A 327 32.41 25.21 -12.42
C HIS A 327 32.31 26.68 -12.86
N PRO A 328 33.33 27.21 -13.58
CA PRO A 328 33.42 28.65 -13.85
C PRO A 328 32.29 29.21 -14.70
N ALA A 329 31.68 28.37 -15.55
CA ALA A 329 30.60 28.73 -16.46
C ALA A 329 29.21 28.29 -15.94
N ASN A 330 29.03 28.18 -14.62
CA ASN A 330 27.72 27.85 -14.05
C ASN A 330 26.97 29.14 -13.66
N PRO A 331 26.01 29.61 -14.49
CA PRO A 331 25.29 30.86 -14.25
C PRO A 331 24.48 30.85 -12.94
N SER A 332 23.98 29.69 -12.49
CA SER A 332 23.26 29.59 -11.22
C SER A 332 24.15 29.90 -10.03
N LEU A 333 25.43 29.48 -10.06
CA LEU A 333 26.37 29.76 -8.97
C LEU A 333 26.71 31.25 -8.88
N SER A 334 26.94 31.88 -10.03
CA SER A 334 27.18 33.33 -10.11
C SER A 334 25.95 34.12 -9.66
N PHE A 335 24.75 33.72 -10.10
CA PHE A 335 23.50 34.33 -9.67
C PHE A 335 23.31 34.27 -8.15
N HIS A 336 23.51 33.10 -7.54
CA HIS A 336 23.40 32.98 -6.08
C HIS A 336 24.49 33.75 -5.32
N LYS A 337 25.72 33.80 -5.84
CA LYS A 337 26.78 34.64 -5.25
C LYS A 337 26.42 36.13 -5.32
N ALA A 338 25.83 36.59 -6.42
CA ALA A 338 25.32 37.96 -6.53
C ALA A 338 24.19 38.24 -5.52
N ARG A 339 23.25 37.30 -5.33
CA ARG A 339 22.21 37.40 -4.29
C ARG A 339 22.82 37.63 -2.90
N VAL A 340 23.88 36.90 -2.57
CA VAL A 340 24.61 37.10 -1.31
C VAL A 340 25.25 38.49 -1.25
N TYR A 341 25.94 38.93 -2.31
CA TYR A 341 26.52 40.28 -2.35
C TYR A 341 25.47 41.38 -2.12
N ASN A 342 24.32 41.32 -2.79
CA ASN A 342 23.23 42.27 -2.58
C ASN A 342 22.70 42.26 -1.12
N ARG A 343 22.60 41.09 -0.49
CA ARG A 343 22.19 40.98 0.93
C ARG A 343 23.21 41.59 1.90
N LEU A 344 24.49 41.60 1.51
CA LEU A 344 25.58 42.20 2.29
C LEU A 344 25.78 43.69 2.00
N GLY A 345 24.98 44.29 1.11
CA GLY A 345 25.16 45.69 0.67
C GLY A 345 26.34 45.89 -0.29
N MET A 346 26.93 44.81 -0.79
CA MET A 346 27.99 44.81 -1.81
C MET A 346 27.35 44.92 -3.20
N GLU A 347 26.69 46.04 -3.44
CA GLU A 347 25.84 46.23 -4.61
C GLU A 347 26.66 46.30 -5.91
N ASP A 348 27.89 46.82 -5.88
CA ASP A 348 28.74 46.96 -7.06
C ASP A 348 29.19 45.58 -7.56
N GLU A 349 29.64 44.74 -6.64
CA GLU A 349 30.04 43.36 -6.91
C GLU A 349 28.85 42.51 -7.35
N SER A 350 27.68 42.72 -6.72
CA SER A 350 26.45 42.06 -7.13
C SER A 350 26.06 42.42 -8.56
N LEU A 351 26.02 43.71 -8.88
CA LEU A 351 25.59 44.19 -10.20
C LEU A 351 26.58 43.76 -11.29
N SER A 352 27.88 43.94 -11.05
CA SER A 352 28.92 43.50 -11.98
C SER A 352 28.82 42.00 -12.29
N LEU A 353 28.52 41.17 -11.29
CA LEU A 353 28.35 39.74 -11.50
C LEU A 353 27.07 39.43 -12.28
N LEU A 354 25.95 40.11 -12.01
CA LEU A 354 24.69 39.91 -12.76
C LEU A 354 24.80 40.38 -14.21
N GLU A 355 25.45 41.50 -14.46
CA GLU A 355 25.71 42.02 -15.81
C GLU A 355 26.59 41.06 -16.61
N SER A 356 27.57 40.40 -15.95
CA SER A 356 28.41 39.40 -16.62
C SER A 356 27.64 38.15 -17.07
N LEU A 357 26.41 37.95 -16.56
CA LEU A 357 25.53 36.84 -16.92
C LEU A 357 24.57 37.20 -18.07
N GLU A 358 24.47 38.47 -18.46
CA GLU A 358 23.61 38.89 -19.55
C GLU A 358 24.08 38.29 -20.89
N GLY A 359 23.18 37.58 -21.58
CA GLY A 359 23.46 36.93 -22.87
C GLY A 359 23.85 35.45 -22.80
N GLU A 360 24.10 34.89 -21.61
CA GLU A 360 24.44 33.47 -21.44
C GLU A 360 23.20 32.56 -21.26
N ALA A 361 22.13 33.08 -20.68
CA ALA A 361 20.91 32.33 -20.36
C ALA A 361 19.64 33.16 -20.58
N ALA A 362 18.51 32.46 -20.76
CA ALA A 362 17.20 33.09 -20.65
C ALA A 362 16.87 33.28 -19.15
N TRP A 363 16.89 34.53 -18.70
CA TRP A 363 16.66 34.88 -17.30
C TRP A 363 15.17 35.12 -17.02
N GLY A 364 14.72 34.66 -15.85
CA GLY A 364 13.34 34.73 -15.37
C GLY A 364 13.13 35.83 -14.33
N GLY A 365 11.97 35.80 -13.69
CA GLY A 365 11.54 36.86 -12.76
C GLY A 365 12.50 37.09 -11.59
N GLU A 366 13.08 36.03 -11.00
CA GLU A 366 14.01 36.21 -9.86
C GLU A 366 15.27 37.01 -10.20
N TYR A 367 15.78 36.87 -11.42
CA TYR A 367 16.96 37.60 -11.88
C TYR A 367 16.65 39.09 -12.06
N TYR A 368 15.62 39.41 -12.82
CA TYR A 368 15.23 40.81 -13.05
C TYR A 368 14.75 41.50 -11.77
N ARG A 369 14.13 40.75 -10.84
CA ARG A 369 13.76 41.32 -9.54
C ARG A 369 15.00 41.72 -8.75
N LEU A 370 16.01 40.86 -8.70
CA LEU A 370 17.26 41.15 -8.00
C LEU A 370 17.97 42.39 -8.59
N MET A 371 18.07 42.47 -9.92
CA MET A 371 18.64 43.66 -10.57
C MET A 371 17.82 44.92 -10.29
N GLY A 372 16.49 44.83 -10.36
CA GLY A 372 15.59 45.95 -10.06
C GLY A 372 15.75 46.45 -8.61
N GLU A 373 15.83 45.54 -7.65
CA GLU A 373 16.08 45.86 -6.23
C GLU A 373 17.44 46.56 -6.03
N ILE A 374 18.49 46.13 -6.74
CA ILE A 374 19.81 46.77 -6.67
C ILE A 374 19.76 48.18 -7.26
N TYR A 375 19.15 48.35 -8.43
CA TYR A 375 19.00 49.67 -9.05
C TYR A 375 18.13 50.62 -8.23
N GLU A 376 17.10 50.11 -7.57
CA GLU A 376 16.25 50.88 -6.65
C GLU A 376 17.07 51.38 -5.45
N LYS A 377 17.87 50.52 -4.81
CA LYS A 377 18.79 50.92 -3.71
C LYS A 377 19.78 52.01 -4.14
N ARG A 378 20.20 51.99 -5.41
CA ARG A 378 21.09 52.99 -6.02
C ARG A 378 20.40 54.27 -6.51
N HIS A 379 19.09 54.38 -6.33
CA HIS A 379 18.27 55.47 -6.85
C HIS A 379 18.29 55.60 -8.39
N GLN A 380 18.60 54.52 -9.11
CA GLN A 380 18.60 54.44 -10.57
C GLN A 380 17.22 53.98 -11.07
N MET A 381 16.21 54.84 -10.87
CA MET A 381 14.81 54.48 -11.02
C MET A 381 14.42 54.02 -12.43
N ASP A 382 15.04 54.61 -13.46
CA ASP A 382 14.76 54.26 -14.85
C ASP A 382 15.17 52.82 -15.17
N LEU A 383 16.35 52.40 -14.69
CA LEU A 383 16.85 51.02 -14.87
C LEU A 383 16.05 50.02 -14.04
N ALA A 384 15.71 50.37 -12.80
CA ALA A 384 14.85 49.53 -11.96
C ALA A 384 13.49 49.27 -12.62
N LEU A 385 12.87 50.32 -13.17
CA LEU A 385 11.60 50.21 -13.91
C LEU A 385 11.73 49.34 -15.17
N GLU A 386 12.86 49.41 -15.88
CA GLU A 386 13.11 48.53 -17.02
C GLU A 386 13.15 47.06 -16.59
N CYS A 387 13.89 46.73 -15.53
CA CYS A 387 13.93 45.37 -14.98
C CYS A 387 12.54 44.86 -14.60
N PHE A 388 11.74 45.65 -13.87
CA PHE A 388 10.39 45.24 -13.49
C PHE A 388 9.44 45.10 -14.68
N ARG A 389 9.59 45.93 -15.73
CA ARG A 389 8.84 45.76 -16.99
C ARG A 389 9.20 44.46 -17.70
N ARG A 390 10.46 44.01 -17.62
CA ARG A 390 10.86 42.69 -18.16
C ARG A 390 10.12 41.56 -17.46
N ILE A 391 9.98 41.59 -16.14
CA ILE A 391 9.21 40.58 -15.38
C ILE A 391 7.78 40.48 -15.92
N LEU A 392 7.10 41.62 -16.11
CA LEU A 392 5.72 41.67 -16.61
C LEU A 392 5.58 41.19 -18.06
N SER A 393 6.67 41.18 -18.83
CA SER A 393 6.69 40.70 -20.21
C SER A 393 6.95 39.19 -20.34
N LEU A 394 7.31 38.49 -19.24
CA LEU A 394 7.54 37.05 -19.26
C LEU A 394 6.22 36.29 -19.41
N GLU A 395 6.14 35.36 -20.37
CA GLU A 395 4.95 34.53 -20.61
C GLU A 395 4.69 33.48 -19.51
N LEU A 396 5.68 33.24 -18.64
CA LEU A 396 5.62 32.23 -17.58
C LEU A 396 5.06 32.82 -16.29
N PRO A 397 4.24 32.06 -15.54
CA PRO A 397 3.67 32.56 -14.32
C PRO A 397 4.78 32.87 -13.31
N PHE A 398 4.84 34.15 -12.95
CA PHE A 398 5.32 34.73 -11.69
C PHE A 398 6.29 33.86 -10.89
N ASP A 399 7.57 34.22 -10.82
CA ASP A 399 8.38 34.17 -9.58
C ASP A 399 8.35 32.89 -8.72
N LEU A 400 8.06 31.71 -9.28
CA LEU A 400 8.08 30.44 -8.55
C LEU A 400 9.51 29.84 -8.61
N PRO A 401 10.27 29.81 -7.49
CA PRO A 401 11.67 29.41 -7.50
C PRO A 401 11.86 27.90 -7.62
N TYR A 402 10.78 27.11 -7.59
CA TYR A 402 10.84 25.65 -7.60
C TYR A 402 9.99 25.04 -8.72
N GLY A 403 10.53 24.03 -9.40
CA GLY A 403 9.85 23.26 -10.44
C GLY A 403 9.90 21.77 -10.15
N CYS A 404 8.96 21.00 -10.71
CA CYS A 404 8.99 19.54 -10.67
C CYS A 404 9.50 18.94 -11.99
N ARG A 405 10.58 18.16 -11.94
CA ARG A 405 11.13 17.46 -13.13
C ARG A 405 10.14 16.47 -13.76
N ASN A 406 9.21 15.93 -12.97
CA ASN A 406 8.24 14.93 -13.42
C ASN A 406 6.98 15.54 -14.05
N CYS A 407 6.26 16.41 -13.32
CA CYS A 407 4.99 16.97 -13.80
C CYS A 407 5.08 18.38 -14.36
N ARG A 408 6.26 19.02 -14.28
CA ARG A 408 6.51 20.40 -14.75
C ARG A 408 5.66 21.48 -14.09
N THR A 409 4.97 21.16 -12.99
CA THR A 409 4.33 22.16 -12.12
C THR A 409 5.40 22.91 -11.34
N PHE A 410 5.20 24.21 -11.16
CA PHE A 410 6.06 25.11 -10.39
C PHE A 410 5.42 25.45 -9.03
N PHE A 411 6.25 25.75 -8.03
CA PHE A 411 5.84 25.96 -6.65
C PHE A 411 6.59 27.14 -6.00
N PRO A 412 5.96 27.84 -5.04
CA PRO A 412 6.61 28.93 -4.30
C PRO A 412 7.61 28.42 -3.27
N GLU A 413 7.40 27.21 -2.76
CA GLU A 413 8.23 26.58 -1.72
C GLU A 413 8.78 25.24 -2.20
N TRP A 414 9.91 24.84 -1.60
CA TRP A 414 10.49 23.54 -1.83
C TRP A 414 9.78 22.46 -1.02
N SER A 415 9.64 21.26 -1.57
CA SER A 415 9.10 20.11 -0.84
C SER A 415 9.83 18.84 -1.26
N GLY A 416 10.04 17.93 -0.31
CA GLY A 416 10.68 16.63 -0.59
C GLY A 416 9.84 15.70 -1.50
N ARG A 417 8.52 15.90 -1.50
CA ARG A 417 7.53 15.19 -2.31
C ARG A 417 6.67 16.21 -3.06
N CYS A 418 6.58 16.08 -4.38
CA CYS A 418 5.84 17.00 -5.22
C CYS A 418 4.35 17.08 -4.80
N PRO A 419 3.79 18.26 -4.49
CA PRO A 419 2.39 18.40 -4.11
C PRO A 419 1.40 18.03 -5.23
N SER A 420 1.81 18.19 -6.49
CA SER A 420 0.97 17.92 -7.67
C SER A 420 0.98 16.45 -8.09
N CYS A 421 2.16 15.85 -8.25
CA CYS A 421 2.29 14.48 -8.79
C CYS A 421 2.78 13.45 -7.78
N HIS A 422 3.01 13.85 -6.53
CA HIS A 422 3.35 12.99 -5.41
C HIS A 422 4.66 12.18 -5.54
N GLN A 423 5.47 12.48 -6.55
CA GLN A 423 6.81 11.90 -6.71
C GLN A 423 7.81 12.58 -5.77
N TRP A 424 8.71 11.78 -5.19
CA TRP A 424 9.80 12.26 -4.36
C TRP A 424 11.03 12.65 -5.17
N ASN A 425 11.86 13.53 -4.62
CA ASN A 425 13.17 13.90 -5.18
C ASN A 425 13.09 14.46 -6.62
N THR A 426 11.97 15.09 -6.97
CA THR A 426 11.75 15.69 -8.29
C THR A 426 11.76 17.21 -8.27
N ILE A 427 11.69 17.84 -7.09
CA ILE A 427 11.62 19.30 -6.96
C ILE A 427 13.02 19.89 -7.00
N PHE A 428 13.23 20.84 -7.89
CA PHE A 428 14.50 21.53 -8.11
C PHE A 428 14.31 23.04 -8.15
N ARG A 429 15.41 23.79 -7.99
CA ARG A 429 15.41 25.25 -8.10
C ARG A 429 15.57 25.71 -9.54
N THR A 430 14.85 26.76 -9.94
CA THR A 430 15.00 27.41 -11.25
C THR A 430 16.24 28.30 -11.33
N ASP A 431 16.75 28.72 -10.17
CA ASP A 431 17.94 29.57 -10.02
C ASP A 431 17.86 30.86 -10.87
N GLY A 432 16.67 31.45 -10.92
CA GLY A 432 16.39 32.65 -11.69
C GLY A 432 16.38 32.48 -13.20
N GLN A 433 16.49 31.26 -13.73
CA GLN A 433 16.43 31.00 -15.18
C GLN A 433 15.04 30.61 -15.66
N VAL A 434 14.76 30.91 -16.93
CA VAL A 434 13.62 30.40 -17.69
C VAL A 434 13.94 28.98 -18.16
N LEU A 435 13.08 28.02 -17.82
CA LEU A 435 13.30 26.63 -18.21
C LEU A 435 12.55 26.29 -19.51
N PRO A 436 13.19 25.62 -20.49
CA PRO A 436 12.56 25.29 -21.76
C PRO A 436 11.48 24.20 -21.60
N GLY A 437 10.30 24.41 -22.20
CA GLY A 437 9.23 23.40 -22.30
C GLY A 437 8.09 23.49 -21.28
N SER A 438 7.98 24.61 -20.58
CA SER A 438 6.83 24.98 -19.75
C SER A 438 5.69 25.50 -20.62
N GLY A 439 4.79 24.61 -21.05
CA GLY A 439 3.42 25.02 -21.32
C GLY A 439 2.82 25.61 -20.03
N ALA A 440 1.87 26.54 -20.16
CA ALA A 440 1.20 27.14 -19.01
C ALA A 440 0.86 26.06 -17.96
N PRO A 441 1.29 26.22 -16.69
CA PRO A 441 0.97 25.22 -15.69
C PRO A 441 -0.55 25.11 -15.57
N PRO A 442 -1.08 23.92 -15.24
CA PRO A 442 -2.47 23.85 -14.82
C PRO A 442 -2.65 24.87 -13.69
N VAL A 443 -3.69 25.70 -13.82
CA VAL A 443 -4.07 26.67 -12.79
C VAL A 443 -4.28 25.88 -11.51
N VAL A 444 -3.31 25.97 -10.59
CA VAL A 444 -3.48 25.43 -9.25
C VAL A 444 -4.42 26.41 -8.56
N ASP A 445 -5.59 25.92 -8.16
CA ASP A 445 -6.55 26.70 -7.38
C ASP A 445 -5.81 27.28 -6.16
N PRO A 446 -5.81 28.61 -5.95
CA PRO A 446 -5.21 29.22 -4.77
C PRO A 446 -5.67 28.55 -3.47
N ALA A 447 -6.89 27.99 -3.42
CA ALA A 447 -7.42 27.27 -2.27
C ALA A 447 -6.71 25.93 -1.98
N THR A 448 -6.25 25.20 -3.01
CA THR A 448 -5.43 23.98 -2.82
C THR A 448 -3.95 24.31 -2.56
N ALA A 449 -3.45 25.45 -3.07
CA ALA A 449 -2.14 25.97 -2.67
C ALA A 449 -2.13 26.47 -1.21
N LEU A 450 -3.27 26.95 -0.70
CA LEU A 450 -3.47 27.38 0.69
C LEU A 450 -3.57 26.22 1.69
N SER A 451 -4.00 25.02 1.29
CA SER A 451 -3.97 23.83 2.16
C SER A 451 -2.59 23.14 2.22
N HIS A 452 -1.70 23.48 1.29
CA HIS A 452 -0.31 22.99 1.23
C HIS A 452 0.72 24.10 1.47
N ARG A 453 0.27 25.27 1.98
CA ARG A 453 1.03 26.51 2.21
C ARG A 453 2.10 26.40 3.31
N THR A 454 2.44 25.18 3.64
CA THR A 454 3.22 24.79 4.79
C THR A 454 4.22 23.70 4.44
N ALA A 455 4.32 23.25 3.19
CA ALA A 455 5.11 22.07 2.86
C ALA A 455 6.61 22.18 3.20
N TYR A 456 7.24 23.36 3.21
CA TYR A 456 8.60 23.48 3.74
C TYR A 456 8.63 23.91 5.22
N GLN A 457 7.86 24.96 5.53
CA GLN A 457 7.83 25.53 6.88
C GLN A 457 7.26 24.53 7.90
N GLU A 458 6.18 23.79 7.65
CA GLU A 458 5.72 22.75 8.58
C GLU A 458 6.72 21.61 8.76
N TYR A 459 7.49 21.21 7.73
CA TYR A 459 8.40 20.09 7.92
C TYR A 459 9.52 20.40 8.90
N PHE A 460 10.02 21.64 8.92
CA PHE A 460 11.27 21.98 9.62
C PHE A 460 11.21 23.26 10.48
N SER A 461 10.06 23.94 10.59
CA SER A 461 9.87 24.98 11.61
C SER A 461 9.64 24.31 12.96
N GLY A 462 10.59 24.49 13.88
CA GLY A 462 10.32 24.26 15.29
C GLY A 462 9.24 25.21 15.82
N PRO A 463 8.62 24.90 16.98
CA PRO A 463 7.64 25.79 17.59
C PRO A 463 8.36 27.04 18.12
N GLY A 464 8.27 28.13 17.37
CA GLY A 464 8.69 29.45 17.82
C GLY A 464 9.41 30.22 16.74
N LEU A 465 8.68 31.16 16.12
CA LEU A 465 9.09 32.48 15.64
C LEU A 465 7.85 33.09 14.95
N THR A 466 6.91 33.56 15.78
CA THR A 466 5.84 34.49 15.39
C THR A 466 6.33 35.92 15.52
#